data_AF-A0ABD0J2Q5-F1
#
_entry.id   AF-A0ABD0J2Q5-F1
#
_cell.length_a   1.000
_cell.length_b   1.000
_cell.length_c   1.000
_cell.angle_alpha   90.00
_cell.angle_beta   90.00
_cell.angle_gamma   90.00
#
_symmetry.space_group_name_H-M   'P 1'
#
loop_
_entity.id
_entity.type
_entity.pdbx_description
1 polymer ?
#
loop_
_entity_poly.entity_id
_entity_poly.type
_entity_poly.pdbx_seq_one_letter_code
_entity_poly.pdbx_strand_id
1 'polypeptide(L)'
;HIFRCTWLPTGDPWYIASPGYTLDDKLTTKLTLSVKQLNSRFEGRYTCQIVPSSPGDAGECFLEFGEDGEADANVTTIAVSIAVTVIALVVIAAVVVCFIRKRSSTGR
;
A
#
# COMPACT_ATOMS: atom_id res chain seq x y z
N HIS A 1 -13.02 -21.96 8.92
CA HIS A 1 -11.80 -21.98 9.76
C HIS A 1 -10.61 -22.32 8.88
N ILE A 2 -9.57 -21.48 8.90
CA ILE A 2 -8.41 -21.58 7.98
C ILE A 2 -7.40 -22.64 8.45
N PHE A 3 -7.20 -22.74 9.75
CA PHE A 3 -6.32 -23.72 10.39
C PHE A 3 -7.02 -24.28 11.64
N ARG A 4 -6.82 -25.56 11.90
CA ARG A 4 -7.25 -26.21 13.14
C ARG A 4 -6.16 -27.17 13.61
N CYS A 5 -5.85 -27.10 14.90
CA CYS A 5 -5.01 -28.09 15.58
C CYS A 5 -5.76 -28.71 16.75
N THR A 6 -5.51 -29.98 17.02
CA THR A 6 -6.01 -30.67 18.21
C THR A 6 -5.01 -31.77 18.61
N TRP A 7 -4.95 -32.09 19.90
CA TRP A 7 -4.06 -33.14 20.41
C TRP A 7 -4.68 -34.52 20.25
N LEU A 8 -3.93 -35.47 19.68
CA LEU A 8 -4.35 -36.87 19.65
C LEU A 8 -4.04 -37.56 20.98
N PRO A 9 -4.77 -38.64 21.33
CA PRO A 9 -4.44 -39.48 22.48
C PRO A 9 -3.03 -40.10 22.41
N THR A 10 -2.44 -40.20 21.22
CA THR A 10 -1.09 -40.72 21.00
C THR A 10 0.01 -39.76 21.45
N GLY A 11 -0.33 -38.50 21.77
CA GLY A 11 0.62 -37.47 22.19
C GLY A 11 1.08 -36.53 21.08
N ASP A 12 0.77 -36.84 19.81
CA ASP A 12 1.12 -35.99 18.67
C ASP A 12 -0.01 -35.00 18.33
N PRO A 13 0.30 -33.75 17.94
CA PRO A 13 -0.70 -32.82 17.48
C PRO A 13 -1.12 -33.17 16.05
N TRP A 14 -2.44 -33.24 15.80
CA TRP A 14 -2.97 -33.27 14.45
C TRP A 14 -3.39 -31.87 14.01
N TYR A 15 -3.21 -31.58 12.73
CA TYR A 15 -3.61 -30.30 12.17
C TYR A 15 -4.22 -30.45 10.76
N ILE A 16 -5.08 -29.50 10.41
CA ILE A 16 -5.62 -29.33 9.07
C ILE A 16 -5.51 -27.85 8.69
N ALA A 17 -5.00 -27.60 7.48
CA ALA A 17 -4.97 -26.28 6.85
C ALA A 17 -5.93 -26.25 5.65
N SER A 18 -6.60 -25.13 5.44
CA SER A 18 -7.44 -24.90 4.27
C SER A 18 -6.60 -24.78 3.00
N PRO A 19 -7.15 -25.07 1.81
CA PRO A 19 -6.44 -24.92 0.55
C PRO A 19 -5.81 -23.53 0.39
N GLY A 20 -4.56 -23.48 -0.02
CA GLY A 20 -3.80 -22.23 -0.18
C GLY A 20 -2.97 -21.83 1.05
N TYR A 21 -3.19 -22.46 2.20
CA TYR A 21 -2.41 -22.25 3.42
C TYR A 21 -1.53 -23.47 3.71
N THR A 22 -0.29 -23.22 4.10
CA THR A 22 0.66 -24.25 4.53
C THR A 22 1.22 -23.89 5.90
N LEU A 23 1.31 -24.89 6.77
CA LEU A 23 1.99 -24.77 8.05
C LEU A 23 3.50 -24.85 7.82
N ASP A 24 4.25 -23.97 8.45
CA ASP A 24 5.72 -24.07 8.49
C ASP A 24 6.14 -25.25 9.38
N ASP A 25 7.12 -26.04 8.95
CA ASP A 25 7.35 -27.49 9.18
C ASP A 25 7.07 -28.11 10.57
N LYS A 26 6.91 -27.34 11.65
CA LYS A 26 6.53 -27.82 12.98
C LYS A 26 5.62 -26.86 13.75
N LEU A 27 4.49 -27.39 14.22
CA LEU A 27 3.66 -26.73 15.22
C LEU A 27 4.35 -26.80 16.59
N THR A 28 4.71 -25.65 17.13
CA THR A 28 5.36 -25.54 18.45
C THR A 28 4.60 -24.53 19.32
N THR A 29 5.29 -23.67 20.05
CA THR A 29 4.68 -22.52 20.75
C THR A 29 4.30 -21.39 19.80
N LYS A 30 4.73 -21.46 18.54
CA LYS A 30 4.39 -20.52 17.48
C LYS A 30 3.69 -21.24 16.33
N LEU A 31 2.68 -20.58 15.77
CA LEU A 31 1.95 -21.01 14.58
C LEU A 31 2.28 -20.04 13.44
N THR A 32 2.94 -20.53 12.39
CA THR A 32 3.22 -19.76 11.18
C THR A 32 2.45 -20.37 10.01
N LEU A 33 1.50 -19.60 9.46
CA LEU A 33 0.76 -19.98 8.26
C LEU A 33 1.29 -19.19 7.07
N SER A 34 1.71 -19.92 6.05
CA SER A 34 2.27 -19.37 4.83
C SER A 34 1.29 -19.53 3.67
N VAL A 35 1.19 -18.50 2.83
CA VAL A 35 0.44 -18.52 1.57
C VAL A 35 1.43 -18.26 0.45
N LYS A 36 1.60 -19.22 -0.47
CA LYS A 36 2.64 -19.13 -1.52
C LYS A 36 2.39 -18.00 -2.53
N GLN A 37 1.13 -17.68 -2.81
CA GLN A 37 0.72 -16.64 -3.74
C GLN A 37 -0.44 -15.84 -3.15
N LEU A 38 -0.11 -14.71 -2.53
CA LEU A 38 -1.08 -13.76 -2.00
C LEU A 38 -1.81 -13.07 -3.15
N ASN A 39 -3.14 -13.00 -3.06
CA ASN A 39 -4.03 -12.26 -3.96
C ASN A 39 -5.25 -11.77 -3.18
N SER A 40 -6.07 -10.90 -3.78
CA SER A 40 -7.23 -10.28 -3.13
C SER A 40 -8.24 -11.25 -2.51
N ARG A 41 -8.25 -12.55 -2.89
CA ARG A 41 -9.11 -13.55 -2.23
C ARG A 41 -8.69 -13.86 -0.79
N PHE A 42 -7.45 -13.56 -0.43
CA PHE A 42 -6.92 -13.74 0.93
C PHE A 42 -7.12 -12.49 1.78
N GLU A 43 -7.67 -11.41 1.22
CA GLU A 43 -7.94 -10.17 1.96
C GLU A 43 -8.97 -10.38 3.07
N GLY A 44 -8.80 -9.67 4.17
CA GLY A 44 -9.77 -9.62 5.26
C GLY A 44 -9.18 -9.80 6.65
N ARG A 45 -10.08 -9.97 7.62
CA ARG A 45 -9.75 -10.14 9.04
C ARG A 45 -9.44 -11.60 9.37
N TYR A 46 -8.27 -11.81 9.95
CA TYR A 46 -7.80 -13.09 10.48
C TYR A 46 -7.87 -13.06 12.00
N THR A 47 -8.43 -14.12 12.58
CA THR A 47 -8.53 -14.28 14.04
C THR A 47 -7.86 -15.59 14.45
N CYS A 48 -6.97 -15.51 15.45
CA CYS A 48 -6.25 -16.64 16.02
C CYS A 48 -6.72 -16.85 17.47
N GLN A 49 -7.28 -18.03 17.75
CA GLN A 49 -7.77 -18.39 19.07
C GLN A 49 -7.16 -19.72 19.52
N ILE A 50 -6.59 -19.74 20.72
CA ILE A 50 -6.04 -20.95 21.35
C ILE A 50 -7.07 -21.46 22.36
N VAL A 51 -7.68 -22.63 22.12
CA VAL A 51 -8.68 -23.16 23.05
C VAL A 51 -7.99 -23.90 24.22
N PRO A 52 -8.41 -23.71 25.48
CA PRO A 52 -9.52 -22.85 25.93
C PRO A 52 -9.07 -21.41 26.22
N SER A 53 -9.51 -20.46 25.40
CA SER A 53 -9.39 -19.02 25.66
C SER A 53 -10.73 -18.34 25.40
N SER A 54 -10.96 -17.18 26.03
CA SER A 54 -12.17 -16.40 25.78
C SER A 54 -12.11 -15.82 24.38
N PRO A 55 -13.26 -15.55 23.72
CA PRO A 55 -13.28 -14.93 22.39
C PRO A 55 -12.56 -13.58 22.34
N GLY A 56 -12.56 -12.83 23.46
CA GLY A 56 -11.89 -11.53 23.57
C GLY A 56 -10.36 -11.62 23.70
N ASP A 57 -9.81 -12.80 23.96
CA ASP A 57 -8.36 -13.03 24.08
C ASP A 57 -7.75 -13.47 22.74
N ALA A 58 -8.56 -13.55 21.67
CA ALA A 58 -8.11 -13.93 20.35
C ALA A 58 -7.28 -12.80 19.72
N GLY A 59 -6.14 -13.16 19.13
CA GLY A 59 -5.34 -12.23 18.35
C GLY A 59 -6.01 -11.97 17.01
N GLU A 60 -6.12 -10.70 16.61
CA GLU A 60 -6.66 -10.30 15.31
C GLU A 60 -5.61 -9.60 14.45
N CYS A 61 -5.68 -9.81 13.14
CA CYS A 61 -4.86 -9.13 12.15
C CYS A 61 -5.67 -8.92 10.87
N PHE A 62 -5.34 -7.90 10.09
CA PHE A 62 -5.98 -7.59 8.83
C PHE A 62 -4.97 -7.66 7.69
N LEU A 63 -5.35 -8.33 6.61
CA LEU A 63 -4.60 -8.35 5.38
C LEU A 63 -5.37 -7.53 4.35
N GLU A 64 -4.73 -6.48 3.83
CA GLU A 64 -5.28 -5.59 2.80
C GLU A 64 -4.31 -5.55 1.63
N PHE A 65 -4.83 -5.59 0.40
CA PHE A 65 -4.03 -5.35 -0.80
C PHE A 65 -4.17 -3.87 -1.15
N GLY A 66 -3.08 -3.12 -1.05
CA GLY A 66 -3.07 -1.76 -1.57
C GLY A 66 -3.30 -1.78 -3.08
N GLU A 67 -4.23 -0.96 -3.56
CA GLU A 67 -4.19 -0.55 -4.96
C GLU A 67 -2.82 0.08 -5.20
N ASP A 68 -2.09 -0.47 -6.16
CA ASP A 68 -0.84 0.05 -6.68
C ASP A 68 -0.95 1.58 -6.78
N GLY A 69 -0.10 2.26 -6.01
CA GLY A 69 -0.26 3.66 -5.65
C GLY A 69 -0.71 4.54 -6.80
N GLU A 70 -1.91 5.11 -6.64
CA GLU A 70 -2.40 6.24 -7.39
C GLU A 70 -1.26 7.27 -7.48
N ALA A 71 -0.77 7.54 -8.69
CA ALA A 71 0.25 8.56 -8.87
C ALA A 71 -0.30 9.88 -8.31
N ASP A 72 0.32 10.36 -7.23
CA ASP A 72 -0.03 11.59 -6.53
C ASP A 72 -0.39 12.70 -7.53
N ALA A 73 -1.69 13.00 -7.65
CA ALA A 73 -2.21 14.11 -8.45
C ALA A 73 -1.61 15.47 -8.04
N ASN A 74 -0.93 15.52 -6.89
CA ASN A 74 -0.21 16.68 -6.41
C ASN A 74 1.07 16.97 -7.23
N VAL A 75 1.77 15.95 -7.74
CA VAL A 75 3.01 16.13 -8.53
C VAL A 75 2.70 16.73 -9.90
N THR A 76 1.62 16.26 -10.55
CA THR A 76 1.16 16.80 -11.84
C THR A 76 0.66 18.24 -11.69
N THR A 77 -0.02 18.56 -10.59
CA THR A 77 -0.51 19.93 -10.32
C THR A 77 0.63 20.93 -10.08
N ILE A 78 1.64 20.56 -9.29
CA ILE A 78 2.79 21.44 -9.01
C ILE A 78 3.61 21.72 -10.28
N ALA A 79 3.89 20.68 -11.08
CA ALA A 79 4.68 20.84 -12.32
C ALA A 79 4.01 21.79 -13.33
N VAL A 80 2.69 21.71 -13.48
CA VAL A 80 1.94 22.60 -14.37
C VAL A 80 1.99 24.06 -13.89
N SER A 81 1.88 24.30 -12.58
CA SER A 81 1.91 25.66 -12.02
C SER A 81 3.24 26.40 -12.26
N ILE A 82 4.37 25.69 -12.15
CA ILE A 82 5.71 26.26 -12.38
C ILE A 82 5.90 26.59 -13.86
N ALA A 83 5.47 25.69 -14.76
CA ALA A 83 5.59 25.93 -16.20
C ALA A 83 4.82 27.19 -16.64
N VAL A 84 3.58 27.36 -16.18
CA VAL A 84 2.73 28.51 -16.54
C VAL A 84 3.32 29.83 -16.02
N THR A 85 3.83 29.84 -14.79
CA THR A 85 4.42 31.05 -14.19
C THR A 85 5.71 31.47 -14.88
N VAL A 86 6.59 30.53 -15.23
CA VAL A 86 7.83 30.82 -15.98
C VAL A 86 7.52 31.37 -17.37
N ILE A 87 6.57 30.76 -18.10
CA ILE A 87 6.15 31.23 -19.43
C ILE A 87 5.61 32.66 -19.36
N ALA A 88 4.75 32.97 -18.38
CA ALA A 88 4.21 34.31 -18.21
C ALA A 88 5.30 35.36 -17.97
N LEU A 89 6.30 35.05 -17.12
CA LEU A 89 7.42 35.97 -16.86
C LEU A 89 8.28 36.22 -18.09
N VAL A 90 8.56 35.18 -18.89
CA VAL A 90 9.32 35.32 -20.14
C VAL A 90 8.58 36.21 -21.14
N VAL A 91 7.26 36.02 -21.30
CA VAL A 91 6.42 36.86 -22.19
C VAL A 91 6.41 38.31 -21.72
N ILE A 92 6.22 38.56 -20.42
CA ILE A 92 6.24 39.92 -19.86
C ILE A 92 7.60 40.58 -20.11
N ALA A 93 8.71 39.89 -19.84
CA ALA A 93 10.05 40.41 -20.09
C ALA A 93 10.27 40.74 -21.57
N ALA A 94 9.85 39.87 -22.49
CA ALA A 94 9.95 40.09 -23.93
C ALA A 94 9.15 41.32 -24.38
N VAL A 95 7.93 41.50 -23.88
CA VAL A 95 7.09 42.67 -24.15
C VAL A 95 7.78 43.94 -23.66
N VAL A 96 8.27 43.96 -22.41
CA VAL A 96 8.98 45.12 -21.84
C VAL A 96 10.20 45.48 -22.68
N VAL A 97 11.03 44.49 -23.05
CA VAL A 97 12.21 44.69 -23.91
C VAL A 97 11.80 45.24 -25.28
N CYS A 98 10.74 44.70 -25.90
CA CYS A 98 10.24 45.21 -27.18
C CYS A 98 9.76 46.67 -27.08
N PHE A 99 9.04 47.02 -26.01
CA PHE A 99 8.60 48.40 -25.76
C PHE A 99 9.78 49.35 -25.53
N ILE A 100 10.80 48.94 -24.78
CA ILE A 100 12.01 49.75 -24.55
C ILE A 100 12.77 49.94 -25.86
N ARG A 101 12.98 48.88 -26.65
CA ARG A 101 13.64 48.96 -27.96
C ARG A 101 12.88 49.87 -28.93
N LYS A 102 11.55 49.74 -28.99
CA LYS A 102 10.69 50.58 -29.83
C LYS A 102 10.73 52.05 -29.40
N ARG A 103 10.70 52.33 -28.09
CA ARG A 103 10.84 53.71 -27.58
C ARG A 103 12.22 54.29 -27.89
N SER A 104 13.27 53.49 -27.79
CA SER A 104 14.64 53.91 -28.13
C SER A 104 14.84 54.19 -29.62
N SER A 105 14.09 53.54 -30.53
CA SER A 105 14.19 53.83 -31.98
C SER A 105 13.36 55.06 -32.40
N THR A 106 12.39 55.49 -31.58
CA THR A 106 11.53 56.65 -31.85
C THR A 106 12.07 57.93 -31.20
N GLY A 107 13.10 57.83 -30.35
CA GLY A 107 13.73 58.94 -29.64
C GLY A 107 15.07 59.39 -30.22
N ARG A 108 15.38 59.08 -31.48
CA ARG A 108 16.59 59.53 -32.19
C ARG A 108 16.22 60.12 -33.54
#